data_AF-A0A9X8YQR2-F1
#
_entry.id   AF-A0A9X8YQR2-F1
#
_cell.length_a   1.000
_cell.length_b   1.000
_cell.length_c   1.000
_cell.angle_alpha   90.00
_cell.angle_beta   90.00
_cell.angle_gamma   90.00
#
_symmetry.space_group_name_H-M   'P 1'
#
loop_
_entity.id
_entity.type
_entity.pdbx_description
1 polymer ?
#
loop_
_entity_poly.entity_id
_entity_poly.type
_entity_poly.pdbx_seq_one_letter_code
_entity_poly.pdbx_strand_id
1 'polypeptide(L)'
;MKRMLINATQQEELRVALVDGQRLYDLDIESPGHEQKKANIYKGKITRIEPSLEAAFVDYGAERHGFLPLKEIAREYFPSNYSSHGRPNIKDVLREGQEVIVQVDKE
;
A
#
# COMPACT_ATOMS: atom_id res chain seq x y z
N MET A 1 -2.68 -18.13 30.64
CA MET A 1 -1.50 -17.54 29.95
C MET A 1 -1.86 -17.45 28.49
N LYS A 2 -1.82 -16.24 27.93
CA LYS A 2 -2.12 -16.02 26.52
C LYS A 2 -0.95 -16.46 25.65
N ARG A 3 -1.24 -17.21 24.58
CA ARG A 3 -0.25 -17.74 23.63
C ARG A 3 -0.78 -17.61 22.21
N MET A 4 0.14 -17.45 21.27
CA MET A 4 -0.10 -17.54 19.83
C MET A 4 0.53 -18.83 19.33
N LEU A 5 -0.26 -19.68 18.67
CA LEU A 5 0.18 -20.95 18.08
C LEU A 5 0.13 -20.80 16.56
N ILE A 6 1.25 -21.07 15.89
CA ILE A 6 1.37 -20.99 14.43
C ILE A 6 1.64 -22.39 13.90
N ASN A 7 0.82 -22.85 12.95
CA ASN A 7 1.02 -24.12 12.25
C ASN A 7 1.16 -23.86 10.75
N ALA A 8 2.37 -24.10 10.24
CA ALA A 8 2.77 -23.89 8.85
C ALA A 8 3.38 -25.16 8.24
N THR A 9 2.98 -26.34 8.73
CA THR A 9 3.51 -27.64 8.23
C THR A 9 2.99 -27.96 6.83
N GLN A 10 1.75 -27.58 6.57
CA GLN A 10 1.04 -27.75 5.31
C GLN A 10 1.25 -26.51 4.44
N GLN A 11 1.50 -26.69 3.14
CA GLN A 11 1.71 -25.56 2.23
C GLN A 11 0.40 -24.94 1.77
N GLU A 12 -0.67 -25.73 1.79
CA GLU A 12 -2.02 -25.37 1.40
C GLU A 12 -2.75 -24.50 2.44
N GLU A 13 -2.25 -24.45 3.68
CA GLU A 13 -2.95 -23.79 4.78
C GLU A 13 -1.97 -23.32 5.87
N LEU A 14 -2.01 -22.02 6.18
CA LEU A 14 -1.40 -21.45 7.37
C LEU A 14 -2.48 -21.25 8.43
N ARG A 15 -2.21 -21.72 9.65
CA ARG A 15 -3.14 -21.55 10.78
C ARG A 15 -2.49 -20.78 11.91
N VAL A 16 -3.19 -19.76 12.40
CA VAL A 16 -2.80 -18.97 13.56
C VAL A 16 -3.92 -19.03 14.60
N ALA A 17 -3.63 -19.56 15.78
CA ALA A 17 -4.59 -19.67 16.88
C ALA A 17 -4.14 -18.84 18.08
N LEU A 18 -5.07 -18.07 18.64
CA LEU A 18 -4.87 -17.37 19.91
C LEU A 18 -5.59 -18.12 21.02
N VAL A 19 -4.83 -18.49 22.05
CA VAL A 19 -5.32 -19.31 23.17
C VAL A 19 -5.03 -18.65 24.52
N ASP A 20 -5.92 -18.80 25.49
CA ASP A 20 -5.65 -18.52 26.90
C ASP A 20 -5.71 -19.82 27.70
N GLY A 21 -4.55 -20.32 28.11
CA GLY A 21 -4.43 -21.66 28.68
C GLY A 21 -4.70 -22.72 27.62
N GLN A 22 -5.86 -23.38 27.71
CA GLN A 22 -6.35 -24.38 26.74
C GLN A 22 -7.61 -23.91 26.00
N ARG A 23 -8.08 -22.68 26.26
CA ARG A 23 -9.26 -22.11 25.60
C ARG A 23 -8.85 -21.35 24.36
N LEU A 24 -9.32 -21.81 23.20
CA LEU A 24 -9.27 -21.06 21.94
C LEU A 24 -10.23 -19.88 22.00
N TYR A 25 -9.78 -18.70 21.55
CA TYR A 25 -10.65 -17.53 21.43
C TYR A 25 -10.54 -16.80 20.09
N ASP A 26 -9.49 -17.08 19.30
CA ASP A 26 -9.37 -16.59 17.94
C ASP A 26 -8.64 -17.62 17.07
N LEU A 27 -9.03 -17.71 15.80
CA LEU A 27 -8.47 -18.63 14.82
C LEU A 27 -8.54 -17.99 13.44
N ASP A 28 -7.37 -17.81 12.84
CA ASP A 28 -7.23 -17.36 11.46
C ASP A 28 -6.61 -18.46 10.62
N ILE A 29 -7.16 -18.64 9.42
CA ILE A 29 -6.77 -19.67 8.47
C ILE A 29 -6.58 -19.01 7.11
N GLU A 30 -5.36 -19.07 6.59
CA GLU A 30 -5.00 -18.48 5.31
C GLU A 30 -4.63 -19.58 4.31
N SER A 31 -5.28 -19.54 3.14
CA SER A 31 -4.95 -20.39 2.00
C SER A 31 -4.19 -19.60 0.94
N PRO A 32 -3.17 -20.17 0.29
CA PRO A 32 -2.45 -19.51 -0.80
C PRO A 32 -3.40 -19.07 -1.92
N GLY A 33 -3.16 -17.89 -2.50
CA GLY A 33 -3.86 -17.39 -3.68
C GLY A 33 -5.07 -16.48 -3.43
N HIS A 34 -5.48 -16.29 -2.17
CA HIS A 34 -6.45 -15.25 -1.78
C HIS A 34 -5.78 -14.10 -1.00
N GLU A 35 -4.59 -13.70 -1.45
CA GLU A 35 -3.88 -12.57 -0.85
C GLU A 35 -4.65 -11.27 -1.09
N GLN A 36 -5.14 -10.65 -0.03
CA GLN A 36 -5.71 -9.30 -0.08
C GLN A 36 -4.54 -8.31 -0.15
N LYS A 37 -4.47 -7.47 -1.21
CA LYS A 37 -3.42 -6.43 -1.27
C LYS A 37 -3.88 -5.10 -0.71
N LYS A 38 -5.17 -4.96 -0.37
CA LYS A 38 -5.67 -3.79 0.33
C LYS A 38 -4.84 -3.53 1.60
N ALA A 39 -4.52 -2.27 1.84
CA ALA A 39 -3.68 -1.78 2.92
C ALA A 39 -2.19 -2.16 2.86
N ASN A 40 -1.74 -2.94 1.87
CA ASN A 40 -0.31 -3.20 1.67
C ASN A 40 0.43 -1.89 1.34
N ILE A 41 1.68 -1.83 1.79
CA ILE A 41 2.56 -0.68 1.61
C ILE A 41 3.73 -1.11 0.73
N TYR A 42 4.01 -0.31 -0.30
CA TYR A 42 5.06 -0.56 -1.27
C TYR A 42 5.95 0.66 -1.43
N LYS A 43 7.19 0.43 -1.86
CA LYS A 43 8.01 1.47 -2.46
C LYS A 43 7.77 1.43 -3.96
N GLY A 44 7.13 2.47 -4.50
CA GLY A 44 6.81 2.59 -5.90
C GLY A 44 7.61 3.69 -6.60
N LYS A 45 7.56 3.69 -7.93
CA LYS A 45 8.19 4.69 -8.80
C LYS A 45 7.13 5.37 -9.66
N ILE A 46 7.12 6.70 -9.69
CA ILE A 46 6.25 7.45 -10.59
C ILE A 46 6.64 7.13 -12.03
N THR A 47 5.71 6.59 -12.81
CA THR A 47 5.95 6.23 -14.22
C THR A 47 5.45 7.28 -15.18
N ARG A 48 4.36 7.96 -14.84
CA ARG A 48 3.73 8.98 -15.68
C ARG A 48 2.93 9.96 -14.84
N ILE A 49 2.92 11.23 -15.24
CA ILE A 49 2.13 12.28 -14.61
C ILE A 49 1.04 12.76 -15.57
N GLU A 50 -0.23 12.76 -15.12
CA GLU A 50 -1.39 13.13 -15.91
C GLU A 50 -2.14 14.32 -15.27
N PRO A 51 -1.82 15.58 -15.64
CA PRO A 51 -2.45 16.78 -15.06
C PRO A 51 -3.94 16.86 -15.30
N SER A 52 -4.42 16.37 -16.45
CA SER A 52 -5.85 16.37 -16.80
C SER A 52 -6.68 15.54 -15.81
N LEU A 53 -6.06 14.54 -15.17
CA LEU A 53 -6.66 13.71 -14.13
C LEU A 53 -6.30 14.19 -12.72
N GLU A 54 -5.46 15.23 -12.60
CA GLU A 54 -4.79 15.65 -11.37
C GLU A 54 -4.16 14.44 -10.63
N ALA A 55 -3.48 13.55 -11.37
CA ALA A 55 -2.98 12.29 -10.84
C ALA A 55 -1.64 11.86 -11.46
N ALA A 56 -1.00 10.90 -10.83
CA ALA A 56 0.20 10.22 -11.33
C ALA A 56 -0.02 8.70 -11.29
N PHE A 57 0.65 8.00 -12.20
CA PHE A 57 0.69 6.54 -12.21
C PHE A 57 1.95 6.05 -11.52
N VAL A 58 1.80 5.05 -10.67
CA VAL A 58 2.89 4.49 -9.84
C VAL A 58 3.09 3.03 -10.20
N ASP A 59 4.31 2.67 -10.60
CA ASP A 59 4.72 1.27 -10.64
C ASP A 59 5.16 0.85 -9.24
N TYR A 60 4.45 -0.12 -8.67
CA TYR A 60 4.73 -0.71 -7.36
C TYR A 60 4.99 -2.24 -7.46
N GLY A 61 5.27 -2.74 -8.67
CA GLY A 61 5.56 -4.16 -8.93
C GLY A 61 4.36 -5.01 -9.32
N ALA A 62 3.19 -4.41 -9.54
CA ALA A 62 2.00 -5.09 -10.07
C ALA A 62 1.88 -4.91 -11.60
N GLU A 63 1.14 -5.81 -12.26
CA GLU A 63 0.92 -5.75 -13.72
C GLU A 63 0.27 -4.44 -14.18
N ARG A 64 -0.63 -3.88 -13.36
CA ARG A 64 -1.27 -2.58 -13.60
C ARG A 64 -0.69 -1.55 -12.66
N HIS A 65 -0.23 -0.44 -13.22
CA HIS A 65 0.23 0.70 -12.44
C HIS A 65 -0.90 1.25 -11.56
N GLY A 66 -0.55 1.63 -10.35
CA GLY A 66 -1.45 2.26 -9.39
C GLY A 66 -1.79 3.68 -9.81
N PHE A 67 -2.96 4.15 -9.38
CA PHE A 67 -3.43 5.51 -9.61
C PHE A 67 -3.29 6.33 -8.32
N LEU A 68 -2.43 7.35 -8.34
CA LEU A 68 -2.17 8.23 -7.20
C LEU A 68 -2.68 9.65 -7.50
N PRO A 69 -3.85 10.04 -6.95
CA PRO A 69 -4.39 11.39 -7.15
C PRO A 69 -3.65 12.42 -6.29
N LEU A 70 -3.56 13.66 -6.79
CA LEU A 70 -2.84 14.77 -6.17
C LEU A 70 -3.25 15.03 -4.71
N LYS A 71 -4.54 14.88 -4.41
CA LYS A 71 -5.09 15.12 -3.06
C LYS A 71 -4.57 14.14 -1.99
N GLU A 72 -4.07 12.98 -2.38
CA GLU A 72 -3.55 11.94 -1.49
C GLU A 72 -2.01 12.01 -1.36
N ILE A 73 -1.37 13.00 -1.98
CA ILE A 73 0.09 13.17 -1.90
C ILE A 73 0.44 13.94 -0.63
N ALA A 74 1.24 13.32 0.23
CA ALA A 74 1.76 13.97 1.42
C ALA A 74 2.73 15.11 1.08
N ARG A 75 2.73 16.18 1.90
CA ARG A 75 3.57 17.38 1.68
C ARG A 75 5.07 17.10 1.65
N GLU A 76 5.52 16.02 2.27
CA GLU A 76 6.93 15.59 2.25
C GLU A 76 7.44 15.24 0.85
N TYR A 77 6.53 14.87 -0.08
CA TYR A 77 6.88 14.58 -1.47
C TYR A 77 6.88 15.81 -2.37
N PHE A 78 6.49 16.98 -1.85
CA PHE A 78 6.53 18.24 -2.59
C PHE A 78 7.97 18.78 -2.63
N PRO A 79 8.33 19.58 -3.66
CA PRO A 79 9.63 20.25 -3.68
C PRO A 79 9.84 21.16 -2.46
N SER A 80 11.07 21.23 -1.96
CA SER A 80 11.40 22.02 -0.75
C SER A 80 11.13 23.52 -0.88
N ASN A 81 11.13 24.05 -2.10
CA ASN A 81 10.83 25.45 -2.42
C ASN A 81 9.38 25.67 -2.90
N TYR A 82 8.49 24.70 -2.67
CA TYR A 82 7.12 24.78 -3.14
C TYR A 82 6.37 25.94 -2.46
N SER A 83 6.09 26.99 -3.23
CA SER A 83 5.33 28.16 -2.78
C SER A 83 3.88 28.00 -3.23
N SER A 84 2.96 27.95 -2.27
CA SER A 84 1.53 27.76 -2.57
C SER A 84 0.95 29.04 -3.17
N HIS A 85 0.93 29.12 -4.49
CA HIS A 85 0.23 30.16 -5.25
C HIS A 85 -1.02 29.55 -5.91
N GLY A 86 -2.01 29.20 -5.08
CA GLY A 86 -3.27 28.59 -5.54
C GLY A 86 -3.28 27.06 -5.48
N ARG A 87 -4.17 26.43 -6.27
CA ARG A 87 -4.32 24.97 -6.32
C ARG A 87 -3.05 24.36 -6.96
N PRO A 88 -2.37 23.43 -6.28
CA PRO A 88 -1.17 22.80 -6.82
C PRO A 88 -1.44 22.10 -8.15
N ASN A 89 -0.53 22.24 -9.12
CA ASN A 89 -0.51 21.39 -10.30
C ASN A 89 0.39 20.19 -10.01
N ILE A 90 -0.07 18.98 -10.30
CA ILE A 90 0.71 17.76 -10.03
C ILE A 90 2.06 17.72 -10.76
N LYS A 91 2.19 18.40 -11.91
CA LYS A 91 3.48 18.58 -12.62
C LYS A 91 4.53 19.32 -11.81
N ASP A 92 4.10 20.20 -10.90
CA ASP A 92 4.99 20.98 -10.05
C ASP A 92 5.28 20.25 -8.72
N VAL A 93 4.54 19.18 -8.43
CA VAL A 93 4.63 18.41 -7.18
C VAL A 93 5.49 17.16 -7.35
N LEU A 94 5.25 16.38 -8.40
CA LEU A 94 5.95 15.12 -8.64
C LEU A 94 6.79 15.17 -9.91
N ARG A 95 7.74 14.24 -10.03
CA ARG A 95 8.53 14.01 -11.24
C ARG A 95 8.48 12.55 -11.65
N GLU A 96 8.55 12.30 -12.96
CA GLU A 96 8.73 10.93 -13.45
C GLU A 96 10.04 10.35 -12.92
N GLY A 97 9.98 9.09 -12.51
CA GLY A 97 11.06 8.36 -11.88
C GLY A 97 11.26 8.62 -10.39
N GLN A 98 10.51 9.54 -9.78
CA GLN A 98 10.53 9.76 -8.33
C GLN A 98 10.04 8.52 -7.59
N GLU A 99 10.76 8.14 -6.53
CA GLU A 99 10.34 7.05 -5.64
C GLU A 99 9.41 7.58 -4.56
N VAL A 100 8.36 6.81 -4.25
CA VAL A 100 7.33 7.15 -3.26
C VAL A 100 6.96 5.92 -2.45
N ILE A 101 6.65 6.10 -1.16
CA ILE A 101 5.99 5.07 -0.36
C ILE A 101 4.49 5.22 -0.58
N VAL A 102 3.83 4.14 -0.99
CA VAL A 102 2.40 4.12 -1.32
C VAL A 102 1.67 3.02 -0.57
N GLN A 103 0.40 3.26 -0.26
CA GLN A 103 -0.51 2.28 0.32
C GLN A 103 -1.67 2.01 -0.65
N VAL A 104 -2.07 0.75 -0.79
CA VAL A 104 -3.24 0.38 -1.60
C VAL A 104 -4.52 0.64 -0.80
N ASP A 105 -5.29 1.68 -1.16
CA ASP A 105 -6.59 1.96 -0.53
C ASP A 105 -7.71 1.08 -1.13
N LYS A 106 -7.68 0.86 -2.45
CA LYS A 106 -8.69 0.10 -3.21
C LYS A 106 -8.02 -0.80 -4.25
N GLU A 107 -8.49 -2.05 -4.33
CA GLU A 107 -8.20 -3.00 -5.41
C GLU A 107 -9.30 -2.97 -6.48
#